data_AF-A0AAN9AA11-F1
#
_entry.id   AF-A0AAN9AA11-F1
#
_cell.length_a   1.000
_cell.length_b   1.000
_cell.length_c   1.000
_cell.angle_alpha   90.00
_cell.angle_beta   90.00
_cell.angle_gamma   90.00
#
_symmetry.space_group_name_H-M   'P 1'
#
loop_
_entity.id
_entity.type
_entity.pdbx_description
1 polymer ?
#
loop_
_entity_poly.entity_id
_entity_poly.type
_entity_poly.pdbx_seq_one_letter_code
_entity_poly.pdbx_strand_id
1 'polypeptide(L)'
;QLEAGPSATPHQLMQYVYHTSDPLKFVLEVLKKVKSSELEEAIIMLPLDRILELLIVLKSLLEKNSDVELLGKILILACRINLPQLLASSKAAPVIHALADLLPQKLKHVKDMIGFNLAGLQHLSDRIEQRSEDQMFAEASLNLRAKQQKKRKKDRTVKRVLMTI
;
A
#
# COMPACT_ATOMS: atom_id res chain seq x y z
N GLN A 1 29.52 20.50 8.98
CA GLN A 1 28.62 21.58 9.41
C GLN A 1 28.14 22.26 8.14
N LEU A 2 26.93 21.94 7.68
CA LEU A 2 26.31 22.69 6.57
C LEU A 2 25.72 23.95 7.19
N GLU A 3 26.32 25.09 6.88
CA GLU A 3 25.74 26.38 7.24
C GLU A 3 24.40 26.53 6.52
N ALA A 4 23.32 26.51 7.31
CA ALA A 4 22.01 26.87 6.84
C ALA A 4 22.03 28.37 6.50
N GLY A 5 22.08 28.67 5.21
CA GLY A 5 21.83 30.02 4.70
C GLY A 5 20.47 30.56 5.19
N PRO A 6 20.21 31.86 5.06
CA PRO A 6 19.02 32.50 5.62
C PRO A 6 17.77 31.75 5.15
N SER A 7 16.94 31.31 6.10
CA SER A 7 15.68 30.62 5.84
C SER A 7 14.87 31.43 4.84
N ALA A 8 14.87 30.99 3.58
CA ALA A 8 14.13 31.64 2.52
C ALA A 8 12.65 31.69 2.91
N THR A 9 12.06 32.89 2.89
CA THR A 9 10.65 33.09 3.21
C THR A 9 9.79 32.21 2.29
N PRO A 10 8.98 31.29 2.83
CA PRO A 10 8.14 30.42 2.03
C PRO A 10 7.19 31.23 1.14
N HIS A 11 6.92 30.74 -0.07
CA HIS A 11 5.99 31.40 -0.97
C HIS A 11 4.57 31.45 -0.36
N GLN A 12 3.84 32.55 -0.58
CA GLN A 12 2.51 32.78 0.04
C GLN A 12 1.52 31.63 -0.20
N LEU A 13 1.50 31.07 -1.41
CA LEU A 13 0.66 29.90 -1.73
C LEU A 13 0.96 28.69 -0.82
N MET A 14 2.23 28.45 -0.51
CA MET A 14 2.60 27.34 0.37
C MET A 14 2.09 27.57 1.79
N GLN A 15 2.16 28.81 2.28
CA GLN A 15 1.75 29.16 3.64
C GLN A 15 0.23 29.23 3.82
N TYR A 16 -0.47 29.91 2.91
CA TYR A 16 -1.90 30.22 3.07
C TYR A 16 -2.84 29.17 2.47
N VAL A 17 -2.42 28.44 1.43
CA VAL A 17 -3.28 27.45 0.76
C VAL A 17 -2.91 26.03 1.17
N TYR A 18 -1.63 25.71 1.18
CA TYR A 18 -1.15 24.35 1.46
C TYR A 18 -0.64 24.15 2.89
N HIS A 19 -0.62 25.22 3.69
CA HIS A 19 -0.19 25.22 5.10
C HIS A 19 1.11 24.43 5.33
N THR A 20 2.09 24.59 4.43
CA THR A 20 3.38 23.88 4.49
C THR A 20 4.53 24.86 4.31
N SER A 21 5.60 24.64 5.07
CA SER A 21 6.90 25.29 4.89
C SER A 21 7.88 24.44 4.06
N ASP A 22 7.59 23.14 3.86
CA ASP A 22 8.41 22.23 3.04
C ASP A 22 7.99 22.32 1.56
N PRO A 23 8.88 22.78 0.64
CA PRO A 23 8.60 22.83 -0.79
C PRO A 23 8.32 21.48 -1.41
N LEU A 24 8.97 20.41 -0.94
CA LEU A 24 8.76 19.06 -1.47
C LEU A 24 7.34 18.58 -1.15
N LYS A 25 6.85 18.86 0.07
CA LYS A 25 5.48 18.55 0.45
C LYS A 25 4.47 19.34 -0.39
N PHE A 26 4.74 20.61 -0.67
CA PHE A 26 3.90 21.40 -1.59
C PHE A 26 3.81 20.75 -2.97
N VAL A 27 4.95 20.38 -3.58
CA VAL A 27 4.96 19.74 -4.89
C VAL A 27 4.20 18.41 -4.86
N LEU A 28 4.40 17.59 -3.84
CA LEU A 28 3.68 16.32 -3.70
C LEU A 28 2.16 16.52 -3.65
N GLU A 29 1.68 17.50 -2.89
CA GLU A 29 0.25 17.82 -2.81
C GLU A 29 -0.31 18.37 -4.12
N VAL A 30 0.50 19.07 -4.92
CA VAL A 30 0.11 19.48 -6.27
C VAL A 30 0.02 18.27 -7.20
N LEU A 31 1.02 17.37 -7.17
CA LEU A 31 1.02 16.16 -8.00
C LEU A 31 -0.16 15.23 -7.71
N LYS A 32 -0.57 15.11 -6.43
CA LYS A 32 -1.76 14.33 -6.03
C LYS A 32 -3.07 14.86 -6.59
N LYS A 33 -3.16 16.16 -6.89
CA LYS A 33 -4.37 16.79 -7.42
C LYS A 33 -4.54 16.57 -8.92
N VAL A 34 -3.47 16.21 -9.63
CA VAL A 34 -3.53 15.91 -11.06
C VAL A 34 -4.31 14.62 -11.26
N LYS A 35 -5.36 14.66 -12.09
CA LYS A 35 -6.13 13.44 -12.39
C LYS A 35 -5.25 12.46 -13.17
N SER A 36 -5.40 11.17 -12.86
CA SER A 36 -4.65 10.13 -13.57
C SER A 36 -4.89 10.14 -15.10
N SER A 37 -6.08 10.58 -15.55
CA SER A 37 -6.42 10.71 -16.97
C SER A 37 -5.71 11.87 -17.67
N GLU A 38 -5.30 12.89 -16.92
CA GLU A 38 -4.69 14.12 -17.43
C GLU A 38 -3.17 14.10 -17.27
N LEU A 39 -2.63 13.13 -16.52
CA LEU A 39 -1.21 13.09 -16.18
C LEU A 39 -0.30 12.95 -17.40
N GLU A 40 -0.66 12.11 -18.37
CA GLU A 40 0.14 11.92 -19.58
C GLU A 40 0.18 13.20 -20.43
N GLU A 41 -0.97 13.84 -20.63
CA GLU A 41 -1.08 15.13 -21.34
C GLU A 41 -0.31 16.24 -20.62
N ALA A 42 -0.43 16.32 -19.29
CA ALA A 42 0.31 17.27 -18.49
C ALA A 42 1.82 17.12 -18.70
N ILE A 43 2.35 15.90 -18.64
CA ILE A 43 3.79 15.63 -18.85
C ILE A 43 4.25 15.98 -20.27
N ILE A 44 3.42 15.74 -21.30
CA ILE A 44 3.74 16.09 -22.69
C ILE A 44 3.87 17.61 -22.88
N MET A 45 3.09 18.41 -22.14
CA MET A 45 3.11 19.86 -22.23
C MET A 45 4.32 20.50 -21.52
N LEU A 46 5.07 19.74 -20.71
CA LEU A 46 6.22 20.27 -19.98
C LEU A 46 7.46 20.39 -20.88
N PRO A 47 8.15 21.54 -20.90
CA PRO A 47 9.47 21.66 -21.52
C PRO A 47 10.50 20.75 -20.85
N LEU A 48 11.52 20.31 -21.61
CA LEU A 48 12.55 19.38 -21.14
C LEU A 48 13.25 19.85 -19.85
N ASP A 49 13.56 21.14 -19.72
CA ASP A 49 14.21 21.67 -18.51
C ASP A 49 13.36 21.46 -17.25
N ARG A 50 12.03 21.60 -17.37
CA ARG A 50 11.09 21.32 -16.28
C ARG A 50 10.95 19.84 -16.01
N ILE A 51 11.07 18.99 -17.02
CA ILE A 51 11.14 17.53 -16.83
C ILE A 51 12.38 17.17 -16.01
N LEU A 52 13.56 17.73 -16.30
CA LEU A 52 14.76 17.46 -15.52
C LEU A 52 14.64 17.90 -14.06
N GLU A 53 14.09 19.10 -13.82
CA GLU A 53 13.77 19.57 -12.46
C GLU A 53 12.78 18.63 -11.75
N LEU A 54 11.73 18.19 -12.46
CA LEU A 54 10.76 17.23 -11.95
C LEU A 54 11.44 15.92 -11.54
N LEU A 55 12.32 15.35 -12.37
CA LEU A 55 13.06 14.12 -12.04
C LEU A 55 13.89 14.28 -10.76
N ILE A 56 14.53 15.42 -10.56
CA ILE A 56 15.29 15.72 -9.33
C ILE A 56 14.37 15.77 -8.11
N VAL A 57 13.21 16.44 -8.23
CA VAL A 57 12.22 16.51 -7.15
C VAL A 57 11.64 15.12 -6.84
N LEU A 58 11.32 14.32 -7.86
CA LEU A 58 10.83 12.95 -7.69
C LEU A 58 11.85 12.08 -6.96
N LYS A 59 13.16 12.23 -7.25
CA LYS A 59 14.23 11.55 -6.51
C LYS A 59 14.18 11.89 -5.02
N SER A 60 14.13 13.17 -4.66
CA SER A 60 14.06 13.60 -3.26
C SER A 60 12.80 13.13 -2.55
N LEU A 61 11.67 13.06 -3.23
CA LEU A 61 10.42 12.54 -2.67
C LEU A 61 10.45 11.00 -2.48
N LEU A 62 11.04 10.27 -3.42
CA LEU A 62 11.24 8.83 -3.32
C LEU A 62 12.21 8.46 -2.18
N GLU A 63 13.26 9.25 -1.96
CA GLU A 63 14.18 9.08 -0.83
C GLU A 63 13.44 9.17 0.51
N LYS A 64 12.46 10.07 0.61
CA LYS A 64 11.56 10.23 1.76
C LYS A 64 10.44 9.18 1.87
N ASN A 65 10.40 8.17 0.99
CA ASN A 65 9.36 7.12 0.93
C ASN A 65 7.91 7.66 0.82
N SER A 66 7.71 8.85 0.24
CA SER A 66 6.38 9.47 0.13
C SER A 66 5.67 9.01 -1.15
N ASP A 67 4.43 8.52 -1.04
CA ASP A 67 3.55 8.17 -2.18
C ASP A 67 4.26 7.45 -3.36
N VAL A 68 5.06 6.43 -3.03
CA VAL A 68 5.99 5.76 -3.97
C VAL A 68 5.32 5.30 -5.27
N GLU A 69 4.08 4.81 -5.20
CA GLU A 69 3.34 4.37 -6.39
C GLU A 69 3.04 5.52 -7.35
N LEU A 70 2.54 6.65 -6.83
CA LEU A 70 2.23 7.84 -7.63
C LEU A 70 3.51 8.38 -8.27
N LEU A 71 4.56 8.55 -7.47
CA LEU A 71 5.85 9.06 -7.96
C LEU A 71 6.48 8.12 -8.99
N GLY A 72 6.36 6.81 -8.79
CA GLY A 72 6.80 5.81 -9.75
C GLY A 72 6.08 5.91 -11.09
N LYS A 73 4.75 6.07 -11.08
CA LYS A 73 3.95 6.28 -12.30
C LYS A 73 4.38 7.55 -13.05
N ILE A 74 4.51 8.67 -12.34
CA ILE A 74 4.94 9.96 -12.92
C ILE A 74 6.34 9.82 -13.52
N LEU A 75 7.27 9.22 -12.78
CA LEU A 75 8.65 9.00 -13.22
C LEU A 75 8.72 8.16 -14.50
N ILE A 76 8.03 7.02 -14.52
CA ILE A 76 8.02 6.14 -15.69
C ILE A 76 7.42 6.86 -16.90
N LEU A 77 6.32 7.61 -16.73
CA LEU A 77 5.70 8.37 -17.81
C LEU A 77 6.64 9.49 -18.33
N ALA A 78 7.22 10.28 -17.43
CA ALA A 78 8.15 11.35 -17.79
C ALA A 78 9.36 10.83 -18.58
N CYS A 79 9.93 9.71 -18.14
CA CYS A 79 11.03 9.06 -18.86
C CYS A 79 10.59 8.47 -20.20
N ARG A 80 9.44 7.78 -20.26
CA ARG A 80 8.95 7.14 -21.48
C ARG A 80 8.63 8.15 -22.58
N ILE A 81 7.96 9.25 -22.22
CA ILE A 81 7.52 10.28 -23.17
C ILE A 81 8.73 11.07 -23.70
N ASN A 82 9.68 11.41 -22.83
CA ASN A 82 10.80 12.27 -23.17
C ASN A 82 12.10 11.49 -23.46
N LEU A 83 12.03 10.17 -23.68
CA LEU A 83 13.20 9.30 -23.81
C LEU A 83 14.26 9.82 -24.80
N PRO A 84 13.92 10.23 -26.04
CA PRO A 84 14.92 10.71 -27.00
C PRO A 84 15.66 11.95 -26.50
N GLN A 85 14.94 12.86 -25.86
CA GLN A 85 15.47 14.13 -25.35
C GLN A 85 16.35 13.92 -24.11
N LEU A 86 15.95 12.99 -23.25
CA LEU A 86 16.72 12.60 -22.07
C LEU A 86 18.02 11.90 -22.45
N LEU A 87 18.01 11.02 -23.46
CA LEU A 87 19.21 10.35 -23.95
C LEU A 87 20.21 11.33 -24.60
N ALA A 88 19.71 12.37 -25.25
CA ALA A 88 20.55 13.42 -25.84
C ALA A 88 21.16 14.37 -24.78
N SER A 89 20.61 14.41 -23.57
CA SER A 89 21.04 15.33 -22.51
C SER A 89 22.04 14.67 -21.56
N SER A 90 23.30 15.12 -21.59
CA SER A 90 24.33 14.67 -20.66
C SER A 90 24.00 14.97 -19.18
N LYS A 91 23.17 15.99 -18.93
CA LYS A 91 22.71 16.37 -17.58
C LYS A 91 21.67 15.38 -17.02
N ALA A 92 20.93 14.70 -17.89
CA ALA A 92 19.87 13.77 -17.48
C ALA A 92 20.43 12.43 -16.98
N ALA A 93 21.51 11.96 -17.60
CA ALA A 93 22.10 10.65 -17.33
C ALA A 93 22.33 10.35 -15.82
N PRO A 94 23.00 11.19 -15.01
CA PRO A 94 23.24 10.88 -13.60
C PRO A 94 21.95 10.83 -12.78
N VAL A 95 20.96 11.68 -13.09
CA VAL A 95 19.67 11.70 -12.39
C VAL A 95 18.87 10.43 -12.71
N ILE A 96 18.84 10.03 -13.98
CA ILE A 96 18.14 8.82 -14.44
C ILE A 96 18.78 7.57 -13.83
N HIS A 97 20.12 7.46 -13.82
CA HIS A 97 20.81 6.34 -13.19
C HIS A 97 20.44 6.22 -11.71
N ALA A 98 20.51 7.31 -10.95
CA ALA A 98 20.14 7.30 -9.54
C ALA A 98 18.67 6.89 -9.32
N LEU A 99 17.77 7.33 -10.19
CA LEU A 99 16.34 6.97 -10.13
C LEU A 99 16.08 5.51 -10.53
N ALA A 100 16.83 4.99 -11.50
CA ALA A 100 16.75 3.59 -11.93
C ALA A 100 17.17 2.62 -10.83
N ASP A 101 18.11 3.01 -9.98
CA ASP A 101 18.49 2.22 -8.80
C ASP A 101 17.50 2.41 -7.65
N LEU A 102 17.03 3.63 -7.41
CA LEU A 102 16.19 3.98 -6.27
C LEU A 102 14.77 3.44 -6.39
N LEU A 103 14.10 3.65 -7.53
CA LEU A 103 12.67 3.33 -7.68
C LEU A 103 12.36 1.84 -7.43
N PRO A 104 13.09 0.86 -8.02
CA PRO A 104 12.83 -0.56 -7.78
C PRO A 104 12.98 -0.95 -6.31
N GLN A 105 13.97 -0.38 -5.61
CA GLN A 105 14.18 -0.64 -4.18
C GLN A 105 12.99 -0.15 -3.35
N LYS A 106 12.50 1.06 -3.63
CA LYS A 106 11.34 1.65 -2.94
C LYS A 106 10.05 0.89 -3.23
N LEU A 107 9.80 0.54 -4.49
CA LEU A 107 8.64 -0.26 -4.87
C LEU A 107 8.68 -1.66 -4.24
N LYS A 108 9.85 -2.31 -4.22
CA LYS A 108 10.02 -3.60 -3.56
C LYS A 108 9.70 -3.51 -2.07
N HIS A 109 10.22 -2.49 -1.37
CA HIS A 109 9.92 -2.30 0.05
C HIS A 109 8.41 -2.16 0.33
N VAL A 110 7.71 -1.36 -0.48
CA VAL A 110 6.24 -1.19 -0.33
C VAL A 110 5.51 -2.51 -0.64
N LYS A 111 5.90 -3.21 -1.70
CA LYS A 111 5.32 -4.49 -2.08
C LYS A 111 5.53 -5.54 -0.99
N ASP A 112 6.74 -5.64 -0.44
CA ASP A 112 7.10 -6.61 0.59
C ASP A 112 6.31 -6.34 1.88
N MET A 113 6.17 -5.07 2.28
CA MET A 113 5.34 -4.68 3.43
C MET A 113 3.87 -5.09 3.26
N ILE A 114 3.27 -4.74 2.10
CA ILE A 114 1.87 -5.09 1.81
C ILE A 114 1.72 -6.61 1.73
N GLY A 115 2.63 -7.30 1.05
CA GLY A 115 2.61 -8.75 0.89
C GLY A 115 2.74 -9.49 2.20
N PHE A 116 3.64 -9.06 3.09
CA PHE A 116 3.79 -9.64 4.42
C PHE A 116 2.53 -9.45 5.26
N ASN A 117 1.99 -8.22 5.30
CA ASN A 117 0.78 -7.93 6.06
C ASN A 117 -0.43 -8.72 5.54
N LEU A 118 -0.58 -8.81 4.21
CA LEU A 118 -1.65 -9.56 3.57
C LEU A 118 -1.56 -11.05 3.92
N ALA A 119 -0.38 -11.65 3.80
CA ALA A 119 -0.16 -13.06 4.15
C ALA A 119 -0.44 -13.31 5.65
N GLY A 120 -0.05 -12.39 6.53
CA GLY A 120 -0.35 -12.47 7.96
C GLY A 120 -1.85 -12.38 8.26
N LEU A 121 -2.57 -11.49 7.60
CA LEU A 121 -4.02 -11.35 7.73
C LEU A 121 -4.76 -12.58 7.19
N GLN A 122 -4.34 -13.11 6.05
CA GLN A 122 -4.90 -14.36 5.49
C GLN A 122 -4.70 -15.51 6.47
N HIS A 123 -3.49 -15.68 6.99
CA HIS A 123 -3.20 -16.72 7.98
C HIS A 123 -4.06 -16.59 9.24
N LEU A 124 -4.28 -15.36 9.73
CA LEU A 124 -5.13 -15.12 10.88
C LEU A 124 -6.60 -15.44 10.57
N SER A 125 -7.09 -15.10 9.37
CA SER A 125 -8.44 -15.45 8.91
C SER A 125 -8.63 -16.97 8.90
N ASP A 126 -7.71 -17.71 8.28
CA ASP A 126 -7.76 -19.18 8.20
C ASP A 126 -7.79 -19.82 9.60
N ARG A 127 -7.02 -19.28 10.54
CA ARG A 127 -6.97 -19.76 11.94
C ARG A 127 -8.26 -19.51 12.70
N ILE A 128 -8.92 -18.38 12.45
CA ILE A 128 -10.23 -18.06 13.05
C ILE A 128 -11.29 -19.00 12.49
N GLU A 129 -11.29 -19.22 11.17
CA GLU A 129 -12.22 -20.13 10.51
C GLU A 129 -12.08 -21.57 11.03
N GLN A 130 -10.86 -22.11 11.05
CA GLN A 130 -10.57 -23.44 11.62
C GLN A 130 -11.08 -23.59 13.05
N ARG A 131 -10.82 -22.59 13.91
CA ARG A 131 -11.28 -22.63 15.31
C ARG A 131 -12.81 -22.60 15.40
N SER A 132 -13.47 -21.86 14.51
CA SER A 132 -14.94 -21.79 14.47
C SER A 132 -15.53 -23.12 14.01
N GLU A 133 -14.95 -23.76 13.00
CA GLU A 133 -15.35 -25.09 12.52
C GLU A 133 -15.19 -26.14 13.64
N ASP A 134 -14.02 -26.17 14.29
CA ASP A 134 -13.75 -27.09 15.41
C ASP A 134 -14.77 -26.94 16.55
N GLN A 135 -15.14 -25.69 16.88
CA GLN A 135 -16.16 -25.40 17.90
C GLN A 135 -17.54 -25.93 17.48
N MET A 136 -17.95 -25.72 16.23
CA MET A 136 -19.22 -26.22 15.71
C MET A 136 -19.27 -27.75 15.71
N PHE A 137 -18.19 -28.43 15.31
CA PHE A 137 -18.10 -29.89 15.36
C PHE A 137 -18.14 -30.43 16.80
N ALA A 138 -17.46 -29.77 17.74
CA ALA A 138 -17.49 -30.14 19.15
C ALA A 138 -18.92 -30.01 19.72
N GLU A 139 -19.62 -28.91 19.44
CA GLU A 139 -20.98 -28.68 19.90
C GLU A 139 -21.98 -29.68 19.29
N ALA A 140 -21.88 -29.95 17.98
CA ALA A 140 -22.71 -30.95 17.31
C ALA A 140 -22.52 -32.35 17.91
N SER A 141 -21.26 -32.72 18.19
CA SER A 141 -20.91 -34.01 18.81
C SER A 141 -21.48 -34.16 20.23
N LEU A 142 -21.42 -33.10 21.04
CA LEU A 142 -22.03 -33.06 22.37
C LEU A 142 -23.54 -33.22 22.30
N ASN A 143 -24.19 -32.50 21.37
CA ASN A 143 -25.63 -32.57 21.16
C ASN A 143 -26.11 -33.96 20.70
N LEU A 144 -25.35 -34.63 19.82
CA LEU A 144 -25.62 -36.00 19.41
C LEU A 144 -25.51 -36.99 20.58
N ARG A 145 -24.45 -36.90 21.39
CA ARG A 145 -24.28 -37.73 22.58
C ARG A 145 -25.41 -37.53 23.58
N ALA A 146 -25.82 -36.28 23.83
CA ALA A 146 -26.94 -35.97 24.72
C ALA A 146 -28.27 -36.57 24.21
N LYS A 147 -28.55 -36.50 22.90
CA LYS A 147 -29.73 -37.15 22.29
C LYS A 147 -29.68 -38.67 22.43
N GLN A 148 -28.53 -39.30 22.18
CA GLN A 148 -28.37 -40.76 22.34
C GLN A 148 -28.54 -41.21 23.79
N GLN A 149 -27.99 -40.49 24.76
CA GLN A 149 -28.19 -40.79 26.18
C GLN A 149 -29.66 -40.66 26.59
N LYS A 150 -30.38 -39.64 26.12
CA LYS A 150 -31.82 -39.48 26.35
C LYS A 150 -32.61 -40.66 25.78
N LYS A 151 -32.31 -41.11 24.55
CA LYS A 151 -32.94 -42.31 23.95
C LYS A 151 -32.67 -43.57 24.78
N ARG A 152 -31.40 -43.83 25.12
CA ARG A 152 -31.01 -44.99 25.95
C ARG A 152 -31.70 -45.01 27.31
N LYS A 153 -31.88 -43.85 27.96
CA LYS A 153 -32.62 -43.75 29.23
C LYS A 153 -34.10 -44.12 29.04
N LYS A 154 -34.75 -43.62 27.98
CA LYS A 154 -36.14 -43.97 27.66
C LYS A 154 -36.30 -45.48 27.43
N ASP A 155 -35.44 -46.09 26.61
CA ASP A 155 -35.50 -47.52 26.30
C ASP A 155 -35.29 -48.39 27.56
N ARG A 156 -34.41 -47.98 28.47
CA ARG A 156 -34.20 -48.67 29.76
C ARG A 156 -35.44 -48.59 30.65
N THR A 157 -36.10 -47.43 30.70
CA THR A 157 -37.35 -47.27 31.47
C THR A 157 -38.44 -48.16 30.89
N VAL A 158 -38.63 -48.15 29.56
CA VAL A 158 -39.61 -49.01 28.88
C VAL A 158 -39.34 -50.49 29.15
N LYS A 159 -38.08 -50.94 29.05
CA LYS A 159 -37.71 -52.33 29.36
C LYS A 159 -37.98 -52.71 30.81
N ARG A 160 -37.72 -51.83 31.79
CA ARG A 160 -38.05 -52.11 33.19
C ARG A 160 -39.55 -52.27 33.39
N VAL A 161 -40.36 -51.37 32.81
CA VAL A 161 -41.82 -51.47 32.91
C VAL A 161 -42.32 -52.79 32.34
N LEU A 162 -41.80 -53.22 31.17
CA LEU A 162 -42.15 -54.51 30.56
C LEU A 162 -41.73 -55.73 31.39
N MET A 163 -40.64 -55.68 32.15
CA MET A 163 -40.20 -56.79 33.01
C MET A 163 -40.97 -56.89 34.34
N THR A 164 -41.79 -55.90 34.67
CA THR A 164 -42.53 -55.84 35.95
C THR A 164 -44.00 -56.27 35.80
N ILE A 165 -44.41 -56.69 34.59
CA ILE A 165 -45.73 -57.25 34.24
C ILE A 165 -45.55 -58.75 34.03
#